data_AF-A0A9P4P2K1-F1
#
_entry.id   AF-A0A9P4P2K1-F1
#
_cell.length_a   1.000
_cell.length_b   1.000
_cell.length_c   1.000
_cell.angle_alpha   90.00
_cell.angle_beta   90.00
_cell.angle_gamma   90.00
#
_symmetry.space_group_name_H-M   'P 1'
#
loop_
_entity.id
_entity.type
_entity.pdbx_description
1 polymer ?
#
loop_
_entity_poly.entity_id
_entity_poly.type
_entity_poly.pdbx_seq_one_letter_code
_entity_poly.pdbx_strand_id
1 'polypeptide(L)'
;MAPSTPTPTAKPIKILMLHGYTQSGPLFRSKTRALEKNLSKAFKQGIQLSYPTAPIRLFKSDIPNWDDPAGTASFESSNTGAAAEEEDSDSWGWWRRKGSSEPYTYEGIELGFQKVAQILREEGPFDGVIGFSQGGALAGMLASALEERRREAFEKAQSEGGMRFPESLEDDTGFVTDLVHPPLKFAVIYSGFGASTHALYKAFSEPQIRTPMLHFIGSVDTVVEEKRSLRLVDACVDGRKEGRLVYHPGGHFLPSSQRQSVAPLIGFIKKIMEGVPEKKEEESVEDMDVPF
;
A
#
# COMPACT_ATOMS: atom_id res chain seq x y z
N MET A 1 -49.52 15.12 6.89
CA MET A 1 -48.27 14.82 6.17
C MET A 1 -47.24 14.43 7.22
N ALA A 2 -46.76 13.18 7.21
CA ALA A 2 -45.71 12.77 8.14
C ALA A 2 -44.39 13.47 7.74
N PRO A 3 -43.61 14.02 8.69
CA PRO A 3 -42.32 14.62 8.39
C PRO A 3 -41.37 13.53 7.89
N SER A 4 -40.82 13.73 6.70
CA SER A 4 -39.78 12.87 6.15
C SER A 4 -38.56 12.91 7.07
N THR A 5 -38.23 11.78 7.68
CA THR A 5 -37.00 11.59 8.43
C THR A 5 -35.81 11.90 7.52
N PRO A 6 -34.87 12.78 7.91
CA PRO A 6 -33.70 13.07 7.10
C PRO A 6 -32.86 11.79 6.98
N THR A 7 -32.64 11.33 5.76
CA THR A 7 -31.75 10.21 5.46
C THR A 7 -30.35 10.52 6.01
N PRO A 8 -29.71 9.63 6.78
CA PRO A 8 -28.34 9.86 7.25
C PRO A 8 -27.45 10.11 6.03
N THR A 9 -26.80 11.28 5.97
CA THR A 9 -25.82 11.54 4.93
C THR A 9 -24.66 10.56 5.11
N ALA A 10 -24.38 9.78 4.06
CA ALA A 10 -23.28 8.82 4.08
C ALA A 10 -21.96 9.53 4.44
N LYS A 11 -21.18 8.95 5.36
CA LYS A 11 -19.90 9.52 5.78
C LYS A 11 -18.91 9.55 4.59
N PRO A 12 -18.03 10.56 4.51
CA PRO A 12 -16.96 10.59 3.50
C PRO A 12 -16.07 9.36 3.59
N ILE A 13 -15.60 8.88 2.43
CA ILE A 13 -14.63 7.78 2.37
C ILE A 13 -13.26 8.31 2.80
N LYS A 14 -12.63 7.70 3.79
CA LYS A 14 -11.32 8.15 4.30
C LYS A 14 -10.20 7.25 3.81
N ILE A 15 -9.19 7.84 3.16
CA ILE A 15 -8.08 7.11 2.53
C ILE A 15 -6.74 7.63 3.04
N LEU A 16 -5.89 6.70 3.48
CA LEU A 16 -4.50 6.96 3.83
C LEU A 16 -3.62 6.90 2.57
N MET A 17 -2.82 7.93 2.30
CA MET A 17 -1.99 8.08 1.11
C MET A 17 -0.50 7.98 1.47
N LEU A 18 0.15 6.87 1.12
CA LEU A 18 1.55 6.58 1.48
C LEU A 18 2.50 6.84 0.30
N HIS A 19 3.41 7.80 0.46
CA HIS A 19 4.36 8.21 -0.59
C HIS A 19 5.52 7.21 -0.79
N GLY A 20 6.22 7.33 -1.93
CA GLY A 20 7.40 6.53 -2.24
C GLY A 20 8.68 7.02 -1.55
N TYR A 21 9.77 6.26 -1.68
CA TYR A 21 11.10 6.66 -1.19
C TYR A 21 11.54 7.99 -1.84
N THR A 22 12.29 8.82 -1.11
CA THR A 22 12.71 10.18 -1.52
C THR A 22 11.55 11.14 -1.82
N GLN A 23 10.40 10.95 -1.17
CA GLN A 23 9.26 11.87 -1.25
C GLN A 23 8.82 12.31 0.15
N SER A 24 7.87 13.24 0.20
CA SER A 24 7.18 13.68 1.40
C SER A 24 5.67 13.65 1.18
N GLY A 25 4.88 13.73 2.25
CA GLY A 25 3.42 13.84 2.18
C GLY A 25 2.95 15.01 1.30
N PRO A 26 3.43 16.25 1.54
CA PRO A 26 3.11 17.40 0.70
C PRO A 26 3.48 17.22 -0.78
N LEU A 27 4.66 16.67 -1.08
CA LEU A 27 5.08 16.39 -2.45
C LEU A 27 4.17 15.35 -3.12
N PHE A 28 3.82 14.28 -2.40
CA PHE A 28 2.95 13.25 -2.92
C PHE A 28 1.56 13.79 -3.22
N ARG A 29 0.98 14.59 -2.30
CA ARG A 29 -0.29 15.29 -2.55
C ARG A 29 -0.25 16.19 -3.77
N SER A 30 0.84 16.93 -3.96
CA SER A 30 1.03 17.78 -5.15
C SER A 30 1.02 16.93 -6.43
N LYS A 31 1.76 15.81 -6.45
CA LYS A 31 1.83 14.87 -7.59
C LYS A 31 0.50 14.16 -7.87
N THR A 32 -0.32 13.91 -6.85
CA THR A 32 -1.62 13.22 -6.97
C THR A 32 -2.81 14.17 -7.03
N ARG A 33 -2.61 15.48 -7.19
CA ARG A 33 -3.69 16.48 -7.21
C ARG A 33 -4.76 16.20 -8.27
N ALA A 34 -4.37 15.68 -9.44
CA ALA A 34 -5.34 15.27 -10.47
C ALA A 34 -6.19 14.07 -10.02
N LEU A 35 -5.58 13.12 -9.30
CA LEU A 35 -6.29 11.98 -8.72
C LEU A 35 -7.29 12.44 -7.66
N GLU A 36 -6.87 13.31 -6.74
CA GLU A 36 -7.72 13.91 -5.70
C GLU A 36 -8.98 14.53 -6.32
N LYS A 37 -8.83 15.34 -7.38
CA LYS A 37 -9.97 15.93 -8.11
C LYS A 37 -10.90 14.87 -8.74
N ASN A 38 -10.34 13.84 -9.35
CA ASN A 38 -11.13 12.78 -9.97
C ASN A 38 -11.92 11.98 -8.93
N LEU A 39 -11.29 11.64 -7.80
CA LEU A 39 -11.95 10.94 -6.68
C LEU A 39 -13.05 11.81 -6.07
N SER A 40 -12.78 13.08 -5.76
CA SER A 40 -13.79 14.00 -5.22
C SER A 40 -14.99 14.18 -6.15
N LYS A 41 -14.78 14.13 -7.47
CA LYS A 41 -15.88 14.16 -8.46
C LYS A 41 -16.67 12.84 -8.50
N ALA A 42 -16.01 11.71 -8.25
CA ALA A 42 -16.61 10.38 -8.38
C ALA A 42 -17.45 9.96 -7.16
N PHE A 43 -17.07 10.40 -5.95
CA PHE A 43 -17.70 10.01 -4.69
C PHE A 43 -18.53 11.15 -4.09
N LYS A 44 -19.85 11.14 -4.36
CA LYS A 44 -20.78 12.20 -3.93
C LYS A 44 -20.91 12.34 -2.41
N GLN A 45 -20.68 11.26 -1.66
CA GLN A 45 -20.63 11.27 -0.19
C GLN A 45 -19.38 11.98 0.39
N GLY A 46 -18.45 12.40 -0.48
CA GLY A 46 -17.18 13.00 -0.10
C GLY A 46 -16.07 11.97 0.03
N ILE A 47 -14.84 12.47 -0.09
CA ILE A 47 -13.61 11.71 0.14
C ILE A 47 -12.64 12.58 0.96
N GLN A 48 -11.97 11.96 1.92
CA GLN A 48 -10.93 12.59 2.73
C GLN A 48 -9.62 11.83 2.52
N LEU A 49 -8.57 12.54 2.09
CA LEU A 49 -7.26 11.97 1.84
C LEU A 49 -6.26 12.48 2.89
N SER A 50 -5.55 11.57 3.55
CA SER A 50 -4.46 11.90 4.48
C SER A 50 -3.10 11.59 3.84
N TYR A 51 -2.18 12.56 3.84
CA TYR A 51 -0.86 12.44 3.21
C TYR A 51 0.25 12.64 4.25
N PRO A 52 0.52 11.65 5.12
CA PRO A 52 1.61 11.75 6.09
C PRO A 52 2.97 11.71 5.40
N THR A 53 3.97 12.31 6.05
CA THR A 53 5.38 12.15 5.70
C THR A 53 6.00 11.02 6.52
N ALA A 54 6.77 10.16 5.86
CA ALA A 54 7.50 9.07 6.48
C ALA A 54 8.52 9.58 7.50
N PRO A 55 8.88 8.78 8.53
CA PRO A 55 9.63 9.29 9.68
C PRO A 55 11.14 9.39 9.45
N ILE A 56 11.68 8.71 8.45
CA ILE A 56 13.12 8.64 8.23
C ILE A 56 13.53 9.70 7.22
N ARG A 57 14.22 10.74 7.69
CA ARG A 57 14.89 11.70 6.80
C ARG A 57 16.07 11.01 6.13
N LEU A 58 16.18 11.19 4.81
CA LEU A 58 17.23 10.59 3.99
C LEU A 58 18.35 11.58 3.71
N PHE A 59 19.58 11.08 3.67
CA PHE A 59 20.78 11.81 3.27
C PHE A 59 21.21 11.40 1.86
N LYS A 60 22.14 12.15 1.24
CA LYS A 60 22.66 11.82 -0.11
C LYS A 60 23.18 10.37 -0.19
N SER A 61 23.83 9.88 0.86
CA SER A 61 24.31 8.50 0.98
C SER A 61 23.21 7.44 0.99
N ASP A 62 21.97 7.81 1.29
CA ASP A 62 20.82 6.92 1.35
C ASP A 62 20.09 6.78 0.00
N ILE A 63 20.45 7.61 -0.99
CA ILE A 63 19.79 7.66 -2.30
C ILE A 63 20.59 6.83 -3.31
N PRO A 64 20.04 5.71 -3.81
CA PRO A 64 20.71 4.92 -4.84
C PRO A 64 21.01 5.77 -6.09
N ASN A 65 22.23 5.65 -6.61
CA ASN A 65 22.70 6.27 -7.85
C ASN A 65 22.68 7.81 -7.88
N TRP A 66 22.84 8.48 -6.72
CA TRP A 66 22.87 9.95 -6.67
C TRP A 66 23.99 10.56 -7.54
N ASP A 67 25.19 9.98 -7.51
CA ASP A 67 26.35 10.50 -8.26
C ASP A 67 26.41 10.05 -9.73
N ASP A 68 25.48 9.18 -10.18
CA ASP A 68 25.45 8.67 -11.55
C ASP A 68 24.01 8.46 -12.07
N PRO A 69 23.34 9.54 -12.52
CA PRO A 69 22.01 9.46 -13.12
C PRO A 69 21.97 8.75 -14.48
N ALA A 70 23.13 8.40 -15.07
CA ALA A 70 23.24 7.73 -16.37
C ALA A 70 23.61 6.23 -16.26
N GLY A 71 24.00 5.75 -15.09
CA GLY A 71 24.31 4.34 -14.81
C GLY A 71 25.52 3.81 -15.56
N THR A 72 26.56 4.63 -15.77
CA THR A 72 27.78 4.26 -16.50
C THR A 72 29.02 4.01 -15.62
N ALA A 73 28.97 4.29 -14.32
CA ALA A 73 30.12 4.13 -13.43
C ALA A 73 30.10 2.77 -12.73
N SER A 74 31.11 1.95 -13.03
CA SER A 74 31.46 0.74 -12.31
C SER A 74 31.78 1.04 -10.83
N PHE A 75 31.20 0.23 -9.93
CA PHE A 75 31.38 0.27 -8.48
C PHE A 75 32.88 0.17 -8.09
N GLU A 76 33.54 1.29 -7.90
CA GLU A 76 34.73 1.36 -7.06
C GLU A 76 34.44 2.27 -5.86
N SER A 77 34.43 1.63 -4.69
CA SER A 77 34.25 2.24 -3.39
C SER A 77 35.43 3.18 -3.09
N SER A 78 35.23 4.50 -3.25
CA SER A 78 36.15 5.49 -2.71
C SER A 78 35.60 6.11 -1.43
N ASN A 79 36.16 5.62 -0.33
CA ASN A 79 36.09 6.23 0.99
C ASN A 79 36.83 7.57 0.94
N THR A 80 36.10 8.69 0.91
CA THR A 80 36.64 9.99 1.32
C THR A 80 35.65 10.67 2.25
N GLY A 81 36.00 10.68 3.54
CA GLY A 81 35.33 11.46 4.55
C GLY A 81 35.30 12.93 4.16
N ALA A 82 34.12 13.40 3.81
CA ALA A 82 33.75 14.79 3.88
C ALA A 82 32.33 14.80 4.45
N ALA A 83 32.17 15.40 5.63
CA ALA A 83 30.88 15.85 6.13
C ALA A 83 30.35 16.90 5.14
N ALA A 84 29.79 16.42 4.03
CA ALA A 84 29.28 17.24 2.96
C ALA A 84 27.86 17.69 3.33
N GLU A 85 27.83 18.81 4.06
CA GLU A 85 26.76 19.81 4.11
C GLU A 85 25.33 19.28 4.17
N GLU A 86 24.75 19.41 5.35
CA GLU A 86 23.34 19.20 5.71
C GLU A 86 22.38 20.17 4.99
N GLU A 87 22.40 20.22 3.65
CA GLU A 87 21.40 20.96 2.88
C GLU A 87 20.14 20.12 2.67
N ASP A 88 19.19 20.35 3.58
CA ASP A 88 17.74 20.41 3.41
C ASP A 88 17.05 19.60 2.29
N SER A 89 17.44 18.34 2.06
CA SER A 89 16.67 17.49 1.15
C SER A 89 15.33 17.12 1.81
N ASP A 90 14.19 17.48 1.20
CA ASP A 90 12.83 17.03 1.59
C ASP A 90 12.59 15.58 1.10
N SER A 91 13.55 14.71 1.42
CA SER A 91 13.55 13.30 1.01
C SER A 91 13.36 12.41 2.23
N TRP A 92 12.27 11.63 2.21
CA TRP A 92 11.90 10.77 3.32
C TRP A 92 11.68 9.33 2.86
N GLY A 93 11.84 8.39 3.79
CA GLY A 93 11.60 6.97 3.60
C GLY A 93 10.86 6.36 4.80
N TRP A 94 10.12 5.29 4.53
CA TRP A 94 9.46 4.46 5.55
C TRP A 94 10.43 3.48 6.21
N TRP A 95 11.47 3.08 5.47
CA TRP A 95 12.63 2.30 5.90
C TRP A 95 13.79 2.57 4.94
N ARG A 96 15.01 2.18 5.33
CA ARG A 96 16.16 2.06 4.42
C ARG A 96 16.34 0.62 4.00
N ARG A 97 16.76 0.36 2.76
CA ARG A 97 17.10 -0.99 2.31
C ARG A 97 18.55 -1.30 2.69
N LYS A 98 18.79 -2.45 3.31
CA LYS A 98 20.12 -2.96 3.66
C LYS A 98 20.43 -4.24 2.88
N GLY A 99 21.37 -4.14 1.95
CA GLY A 99 21.76 -5.22 1.02
C GLY A 99 21.41 -4.91 -0.43
N SER A 100 22.32 -5.24 -1.36
CA SER A 100 22.23 -4.93 -2.80
C SER A 100 21.47 -5.96 -3.62
N SER A 101 21.28 -7.18 -3.11
CA SER A 101 20.50 -8.27 -3.72
C SER A 101 19.50 -8.88 -2.72
N GLU A 102 18.48 -9.59 -3.22
CA GLU A 102 17.60 -10.36 -2.33
C GLU A 102 18.31 -11.63 -1.81
N PRO A 103 18.09 -12.03 -0.54
CA PRO A 103 17.26 -11.34 0.45
C PRO A 103 17.98 -10.14 1.09
N TYR A 104 17.34 -8.98 1.10
CA TYR A 104 17.78 -7.79 1.83
C TYR A 104 16.85 -7.51 3.02
N THR A 105 17.26 -6.63 3.93
CA THR A 105 16.45 -6.20 5.08
C THR A 105 16.04 -4.73 4.98
N TYR A 106 15.08 -4.36 5.81
CA TYR A 106 14.47 -3.04 5.92
C TYR A 106 14.84 -2.42 7.27
N GLU A 107 15.86 -1.57 7.26
CA GLU A 107 16.33 -0.87 8.45
C GLU A 107 15.37 0.27 8.80
N GLY A 108 14.85 0.26 10.03
CA GLY A 108 13.92 1.28 10.53
C GLY A 108 12.46 1.08 10.10
N ILE A 109 12.08 -0.10 9.59
CA ILE A 109 10.68 -0.39 9.23
C ILE A 109 9.72 -0.23 10.43
N GLU A 110 10.21 -0.50 11.64
CA GLU A 110 9.50 -0.32 12.91
C GLU A 110 9.11 1.16 13.11
N LEU A 111 10.00 2.10 12.75
CA LEU A 111 9.69 3.53 12.80
C LEU A 111 8.58 3.87 11.81
N GLY A 112 8.61 3.28 10.61
CA GLY A 112 7.56 3.41 9.61
C GLY A 112 6.20 2.96 10.14
N PHE A 113 6.13 1.79 10.78
CA PHE A 113 4.90 1.29 11.42
C PHE A 113 4.46 2.14 12.61
N GLN A 114 5.39 2.63 13.44
CA GLN A 114 5.08 3.55 14.53
C GLN A 114 4.44 4.83 14.00
N LYS A 115 4.99 5.40 12.92
CA LYS A 115 4.43 6.62 12.31
C LYS A 115 3.05 6.37 11.75
N VAL A 116 2.84 5.26 11.03
CA VAL A 116 1.52 4.89 10.51
C VAL A 116 0.53 4.67 11.65
N ALA A 117 0.90 3.94 12.69
CA ALA A 117 0.03 3.68 13.83
C ALA A 117 -0.38 4.98 14.55
N GLN A 118 0.52 5.95 14.67
CA GLN A 118 0.18 7.29 15.16
C GLN A 118 -0.94 7.92 14.31
N ILE A 119 -0.79 7.93 12.98
CA ILE A 119 -1.79 8.49 12.06
C ILE A 119 -3.11 7.72 12.12
N LEU A 120 -3.08 6.39 12.27
CA LEU A 120 -4.29 5.58 12.43
C LEU A 120 -5.06 5.95 13.71
N ARG A 121 -4.36 6.23 14.82
CA ARG A 121 -5.01 6.69 16.08
C ARG A 121 -5.55 8.11 15.96
N GLU A 122 -4.79 9.03 15.37
CA GLU A 122 -5.13 10.46 15.30
C GLU A 122 -6.21 10.76 14.25
N GLU A 123 -6.19 10.02 13.13
CA GLU A 123 -7.02 10.30 11.97
C GLU A 123 -7.91 9.12 11.59
N GLY A 124 -7.87 7.98 12.28
CA GLY A 124 -8.74 6.85 11.95
C GLY A 124 -10.23 7.07 12.26
N PRO A 125 -11.09 6.11 11.88
CA PRO A 125 -10.77 4.99 11.01
C PRO A 125 -10.70 5.40 9.53
N PHE A 126 -9.76 4.79 8.80
CA PHE A 126 -9.62 4.80 7.35
C PHE A 126 -10.39 3.64 6.72
N ASP A 127 -11.06 3.90 5.61
CA ASP A 127 -11.71 2.86 4.81
C ASP A 127 -10.69 2.08 3.96
N GLY A 128 -9.64 2.75 3.50
CA GLY A 128 -8.61 2.11 2.69
C GLY A 128 -7.30 2.87 2.64
N VAL A 129 -6.32 2.27 1.98
CA VAL A 129 -4.97 2.84 1.82
C VAL A 129 -4.58 2.85 0.34
N ILE A 130 -3.91 3.91 -0.10
CA ILE A 130 -3.31 4.01 -1.43
C ILE A 130 -1.82 4.30 -1.24
N GLY A 131 -0.96 3.48 -1.80
CA GLY A 131 0.48 3.63 -1.67
C GLY A 131 1.20 3.65 -3.02
N PHE A 132 2.28 4.42 -3.11
CA PHE A 132 3.19 4.44 -4.27
C PHE A 132 4.57 3.90 -3.90
N SER A 133 5.15 3.02 -4.73
CA SER A 133 6.52 2.51 -4.57
C SER A 133 6.76 1.91 -3.18
N GLN A 134 7.69 2.44 -2.40
CA GLN A 134 7.90 2.05 -0.99
C GLN A 134 6.61 2.19 -0.15
N GLY A 135 5.84 3.26 -0.33
CA GLY A 135 4.53 3.42 0.31
C GLY A 135 3.49 2.42 -0.18
N GLY A 136 3.63 1.91 -1.41
CA GLY A 136 2.82 0.81 -1.94
C GLY A 136 3.13 -0.53 -1.25
N ALA A 137 4.42 -0.82 -1.04
CA ALA A 137 4.82 -1.97 -0.23
C ALA A 137 4.31 -1.86 1.21
N LEU A 138 4.43 -0.67 1.83
CA LEU A 138 3.91 -0.42 3.18
C LEU A 138 2.39 -0.56 3.24
N ALA A 139 1.65 -0.07 2.23
CA ALA A 139 0.21 -0.20 2.15
C ALA A 139 -0.24 -1.68 2.15
N GLY A 140 0.46 -2.54 1.38
CA GLY A 140 0.20 -3.98 1.38
C GLY A 140 0.53 -4.65 2.71
N MET A 141 1.68 -4.32 3.30
CA MET A 141 2.07 -4.82 4.63
C MET A 141 1.11 -4.37 5.72
N LEU A 142 0.65 -3.11 5.69
CA LEU A 142 -0.30 -2.56 6.65
C LEU A 142 -1.66 -3.24 6.54
N ALA A 143 -2.19 -3.36 5.33
CA ALA A 143 -3.45 -4.05 5.09
C ALA A 143 -3.41 -5.49 5.62
N SER A 144 -2.31 -6.21 5.36
CA SER A 144 -2.06 -7.54 5.92
C SER A 144 -1.99 -7.53 7.45
N ALA A 145 -1.20 -6.63 8.04
CA ALA A 145 -0.99 -6.49 9.49
C ALA A 145 -2.29 -6.22 10.26
N LEU A 146 -3.24 -5.51 9.64
CA LEU A 146 -4.52 -5.17 10.24
C LEU A 146 -5.60 -6.27 10.10
N GLU A 147 -5.31 -7.37 9.40
CA GLU A 147 -6.25 -8.49 9.31
C GLU A 147 -6.38 -9.24 10.63
N GLU A 148 -7.58 -9.77 10.87
CA GLU A 148 -7.80 -10.75 11.92
C GLU A 148 -6.79 -11.89 11.79
N ARG A 149 -6.25 -12.34 12.93
CA ARG A 149 -5.31 -13.47 13.03
C ARG A 149 -3.94 -13.26 12.40
N ARG A 150 -3.64 -12.07 11.86
CA ARG A 150 -2.30 -11.79 11.33
C ARG A 150 -1.23 -11.88 12.43
N ARG A 151 -1.54 -11.40 13.64
CA ARG A 151 -0.66 -11.52 14.82
C ARG A 151 -0.16 -12.95 15.05
N GLU A 152 -1.07 -13.92 15.04
CA GLU A 152 -0.74 -15.34 15.26
C GLU A 152 0.23 -15.85 14.21
N ALA A 153 0.12 -15.36 12.97
CA ALA A 153 1.06 -15.70 11.89
C ALA A 153 2.47 -15.13 12.15
N PHE A 154 2.58 -13.91 12.69
CA PHE A 154 3.86 -13.35 13.13
C PHE A 154 4.46 -14.15 14.28
N GLU A 155 3.66 -14.49 15.30
CA GLU A 155 4.10 -15.31 16.44
C GLU A 155 4.61 -16.68 16.00
N LYS A 156 3.89 -17.35 15.10
CA LYS A 156 4.33 -18.63 14.52
C LYS A 156 5.64 -18.47 13.74
N ALA A 157 5.74 -17.44 12.91
CA ALA A 157 6.91 -17.18 12.09
C ALA A 157 8.17 -16.85 12.91
N GLN A 158 8.04 -16.33 14.14
CA GLN A 158 9.20 -16.04 15.00
C GLN A 158 10.07 -17.28 15.26
N SER A 159 9.45 -18.46 15.40
CA SER A 159 10.20 -19.72 15.56
C SER A 159 11.06 -20.09 14.34
N GLU A 160 10.76 -19.50 13.18
CA GLU A 160 11.46 -19.68 11.89
C GLU A 160 12.34 -18.46 11.54
N GLY A 161 12.60 -17.55 12.48
CA GLY A 161 13.39 -16.33 12.25
C GLY A 161 12.60 -15.16 11.66
N GLY A 162 11.27 -15.21 11.73
CA GLY A 162 10.37 -14.11 11.43
C GLY A 162 10.52 -12.94 12.42
N MET A 163 10.18 -11.73 11.97
CA MET A 163 10.16 -10.57 12.86
C MET A 163 8.96 -10.64 13.83
N ARG A 164 9.03 -9.86 14.91
CA ARG A 164 7.88 -9.68 15.79
C ARG A 164 6.76 -8.91 15.09
N PHE A 165 5.53 -9.12 15.54
CA PHE A 165 4.41 -8.29 15.11
C PHE A 165 4.73 -6.81 15.41
N PRO A 166 4.37 -5.84 14.56
CA PRO A 166 4.59 -4.43 14.85
C PRO A 166 3.74 -3.97 16.05
N GLU A 167 4.31 -4.04 17.26
CA GLU A 167 3.63 -3.72 18.53
C GLU A 167 3.00 -2.32 18.53
N SER A 168 3.51 -1.38 17.73
CA SER A 168 2.90 -0.06 17.58
C SER A 168 1.47 -0.09 17.05
N LEU A 169 1.06 -1.16 16.34
CA LEU A 169 -0.31 -1.37 15.85
C LEU A 169 -1.25 -1.95 16.90
N GLU A 170 -0.77 -2.22 18.12
CA GLU A 170 -1.59 -2.62 19.24
C GLU A 170 -2.25 -1.43 19.92
N ASP A 171 -3.48 -1.65 20.36
CA ASP A 171 -4.19 -0.80 21.29
C ASP A 171 -4.39 -1.59 22.58
N ASP A 172 -3.49 -1.39 23.54
CA ASP A 172 -3.59 -2.02 24.86
C ASP A 172 -4.54 -1.20 25.74
N THR A 173 -5.76 -1.71 25.88
CA THR A 173 -6.79 -1.13 26.76
C THR A 173 -6.60 -1.53 28.23
N GLY A 174 -5.59 -2.33 28.55
CA GLY A 174 -5.35 -2.92 29.86
C GLY A 174 -6.17 -4.19 30.16
N PHE A 175 -7.09 -4.57 29.25
CA PHE A 175 -7.98 -5.72 29.40
C PHE A 175 -8.06 -6.60 28.14
N VAL A 176 -7.98 -5.97 26.96
CA VAL A 176 -7.96 -6.64 25.65
C VAL A 176 -6.89 -5.96 24.79
N THR A 177 -6.03 -6.76 24.17
CA THR A 177 -5.10 -6.29 23.13
C THR A 177 -5.85 -6.29 21.80
N ASP A 178 -6.39 -5.14 21.43
CA ASP A 178 -6.98 -4.92 20.10
C ASP A 178 -5.94 -4.27 19.17
N LEU A 179 -6.32 -4.05 17.92
CA LEU A 179 -5.53 -3.25 16.98
C LEU A 179 -5.98 -1.80 17.03
N VAL A 180 -5.04 -0.87 16.81
CA VAL A 180 -5.30 0.59 16.72
C VAL A 180 -6.28 0.99 15.61
N HIS A 181 -6.60 0.04 14.74
CA HIS A 181 -7.43 0.23 13.58
C HIS A 181 -8.08 -1.10 13.17
N PRO A 182 -9.36 -1.12 12.76
CA PRO A 182 -9.97 -2.32 12.19
C PRO A 182 -9.30 -2.74 10.87
N PRO A 183 -9.58 -3.94 10.33
CA PRO A 183 -9.12 -4.29 8.98
C PRO A 183 -9.53 -3.22 7.95
N LEU A 184 -8.59 -2.86 7.06
CA LEU A 184 -8.89 -1.96 5.95
C LEU A 184 -9.87 -2.64 4.99
N LYS A 185 -10.80 -1.88 4.40
CA LYS A 185 -11.74 -2.43 3.41
C LYS A 185 -11.08 -2.68 2.07
N PHE A 186 -10.05 -1.90 1.73
CA PHE A 186 -9.26 -2.08 0.52
C PHE A 186 -7.86 -1.47 0.61
N ALA A 187 -6.98 -1.92 -0.28
CA ALA A 187 -5.71 -1.27 -0.58
C ALA A 187 -5.54 -1.05 -2.10
N VAL A 188 -4.82 0.01 -2.48
CA VAL A 188 -4.44 0.25 -3.88
C VAL A 188 -2.95 0.52 -3.96
N ILE A 189 -2.28 -0.24 -4.81
CA ILE A 189 -0.83 -0.33 -4.86
C ILE A 189 -0.35 0.19 -6.22
N TYR A 190 0.36 1.31 -6.24
CA TYR A 190 0.98 1.86 -7.45
C TYR A 190 2.47 1.59 -7.44
N SER A 191 2.97 0.80 -8.40
CA SER A 191 4.39 0.39 -8.47
C SER A 191 4.96 -0.11 -7.13
N GLY A 192 4.11 -0.66 -6.27
CA GLY A 192 4.51 -1.24 -4.99
C GLY A 192 4.92 -2.69 -5.16
N PHE A 193 5.62 -3.22 -4.16
CA PHE A 193 6.23 -4.54 -4.21
C PHE A 193 5.94 -5.36 -2.96
N GLY A 194 5.98 -6.69 -3.11
CA GLY A 194 5.93 -7.60 -1.98
C GLY A 194 7.19 -7.45 -1.14
N ALA A 195 7.10 -7.76 0.15
CA ALA A 195 8.25 -7.73 1.04
C ALA A 195 9.41 -8.58 0.49
N SER A 196 10.63 -8.27 0.95
CA SER A 196 11.82 -9.07 0.68
C SER A 196 11.56 -10.53 1.00
N THR A 197 12.20 -11.44 0.27
CA THR A 197 12.13 -12.90 0.49
C THR A 197 12.83 -13.34 1.78
N HIS A 198 13.38 -12.39 2.56
CA HIS A 198 13.94 -12.66 3.87
C HIS A 198 12.86 -13.20 4.83
N ALA A 199 13.21 -14.23 5.61
CA ALA A 199 12.30 -14.88 6.58
C ALA A 199 11.62 -13.90 7.57
N LEU A 200 12.25 -12.76 7.86
CA LEU A 200 11.72 -11.70 8.71
C LEU A 200 10.32 -11.26 8.27
N TYR A 201 10.06 -11.21 6.97
CA TYR A 201 8.85 -10.60 6.43
C TYR A 201 7.78 -11.60 5.99
N LYS A 202 8.02 -12.91 6.17
CA LYS A 202 7.14 -13.98 5.69
C LYS A 202 5.69 -13.81 6.17
N ALA A 203 5.52 -13.40 7.43
CA ALA A 203 4.20 -13.25 8.03
C ALA A 203 3.33 -12.14 7.38
N PHE A 204 3.92 -11.18 6.66
CA PHE A 204 3.15 -10.19 5.89
C PHE A 204 2.42 -10.80 4.69
N SER A 205 2.88 -11.92 4.15
CA SER A 205 2.27 -12.58 2.98
C SER A 205 1.67 -13.95 3.29
N GLU A 206 1.96 -14.52 4.45
CA GLU A 206 1.48 -15.84 4.86
C GLU A 206 0.77 -15.76 6.22
N PRO A 207 -0.52 -16.13 6.32
CA PRO A 207 -1.42 -16.61 5.25
C PRO A 207 -1.68 -15.53 4.17
N GLN A 208 -2.24 -15.94 3.02
CA GLN A 208 -2.58 -15.00 1.95
C GLN A 208 -3.45 -13.84 2.46
N ILE A 209 -3.22 -12.66 1.90
CA ILE A 209 -3.88 -11.42 2.26
C ILE A 209 -5.31 -11.43 1.70
N ARG A 210 -6.30 -11.23 2.57
CA ARG A 210 -7.74 -11.24 2.25
C ARG A 210 -8.26 -9.86 1.89
N THR A 211 -7.63 -8.81 2.40
CA THR A 211 -7.99 -7.42 2.14
C THR A 211 -7.96 -7.18 0.63
N PRO A 212 -9.08 -6.78 0.01
CA PRO A 212 -9.15 -6.49 -1.42
C PRO A 212 -8.06 -5.52 -1.88
N MET A 213 -7.20 -5.94 -2.81
CA MET A 213 -6.15 -5.07 -3.37
C MET A 213 -6.34 -4.80 -4.86
N LEU A 214 -6.00 -3.59 -5.31
CA LEU A 214 -5.86 -3.23 -6.72
C LEU A 214 -4.43 -2.81 -6.99
N HIS A 215 -3.77 -3.44 -7.97
CA HIS A 215 -2.38 -3.22 -8.30
C HIS A 215 -2.25 -2.50 -9.64
N PHE A 216 -1.48 -1.43 -9.68
CA PHE A 216 -1.05 -0.75 -10.88
C PHE A 216 0.43 -1.02 -11.14
N ILE A 217 0.74 -1.56 -12.31
CA ILE A 217 2.11 -1.89 -12.73
C ILE A 217 2.43 -1.14 -14.03
N GLY A 218 3.54 -0.41 -14.02
CA GLY A 218 4.10 0.21 -15.22
C GLY A 218 4.83 -0.82 -16.07
N SER A 219 4.48 -0.96 -17.34
CA SER A 219 5.10 -1.95 -18.24
C SER A 219 6.56 -1.64 -18.59
N VAL A 220 7.03 -0.43 -18.29
CA VAL A 220 8.43 0.00 -18.49
C VAL A 220 9.04 0.53 -17.18
N ASP A 221 8.55 0.05 -16.03
CA ASP A 221 9.10 0.40 -14.72
C ASP A 221 10.49 -0.23 -14.53
N THR A 222 11.52 0.61 -14.49
CA THR A 222 12.92 0.20 -14.29
C THR A 222 13.38 0.28 -12.84
N VAL A 223 12.54 0.79 -11.93
CA VAL A 223 12.90 0.99 -10.52
C VAL A 223 12.40 -0.19 -9.68
N VAL A 224 11.20 -0.67 -9.97
CA VAL A 224 10.62 -1.85 -9.32
C VAL A 224 10.37 -2.89 -10.40
N GLU A 225 11.22 -3.92 -10.42
CA GLU A 225 11.03 -5.08 -11.29
C GLU A 225 9.64 -5.68 -11.12
N GLU A 226 9.00 -5.98 -12.25
CA GLU A 226 7.64 -6.52 -12.28
C GLU A 226 7.45 -7.73 -11.34
N LYS A 227 8.43 -8.64 -11.29
CA LYS A 227 8.40 -9.83 -10.41
C LYS A 227 8.18 -9.47 -8.94
N ARG A 228 8.73 -8.35 -8.47
CA ARG A 228 8.56 -7.89 -7.08
C ARG A 228 7.16 -7.34 -6.84
N SER A 229 6.57 -6.66 -7.82
CA SER A 229 5.18 -6.23 -7.79
C SER A 229 4.23 -7.43 -7.81
N LEU A 230 4.47 -8.38 -8.72
CA LEU A 230 3.69 -9.60 -8.85
C LEU A 230 3.75 -10.48 -7.60
N ARG A 231 4.86 -10.48 -6.85
CA ARG A 231 4.92 -11.16 -5.54
C ARG A 231 3.83 -10.69 -4.58
N LEU A 232 3.53 -9.39 -4.54
CA LEU A 232 2.44 -8.88 -3.68
C LEU A 232 1.07 -9.28 -4.23
N VAL A 233 0.91 -9.27 -5.56
CA VAL A 233 -0.30 -9.76 -6.24
C VAL A 233 -0.57 -11.20 -5.85
N ASP A 234 0.45 -12.07 -5.93
CA ASP A 234 0.36 -13.50 -5.63
C ASP A 234 0.17 -13.80 -4.13
N ALA A 235 0.57 -12.86 -3.26
CA ALA A 235 0.30 -12.93 -1.83
C ALA A 235 -1.17 -12.64 -1.46
N CYS A 236 -1.97 -12.10 -2.39
CA CYS A 236 -3.39 -11.81 -2.15
C CYS A 236 -4.26 -13.00 -2.59
N VAL A 237 -5.30 -13.33 -1.81
CA VAL A 237 -6.24 -14.44 -2.11
C VAL A 237 -6.86 -14.30 -3.50
N ASP A 238 -7.16 -13.06 -3.91
CA ASP A 238 -7.81 -12.77 -5.18
C ASP A 238 -6.96 -11.91 -6.13
N GLY A 239 -5.66 -11.74 -5.88
CA GLY A 239 -4.84 -10.75 -6.61
C GLY A 239 -4.79 -10.95 -8.13
N ARG A 240 -4.98 -12.18 -8.62
CA ARG A 240 -5.02 -12.51 -10.06
C ARG A 240 -6.42 -12.50 -10.67
N LYS A 241 -7.49 -12.26 -9.90
CA LYS A 241 -8.85 -12.15 -10.44
C LYS A 241 -9.01 -10.89 -11.31
N GLU A 242 -10.00 -10.91 -12.20
CA GLU A 242 -10.31 -9.75 -13.05
C GLU A 242 -10.59 -8.50 -12.21
N GLY A 243 -10.05 -7.36 -12.66
CA GLY A 243 -10.22 -6.07 -11.98
C GLY A 243 -9.30 -5.85 -10.78
N ARG A 244 -8.28 -6.70 -10.59
CA ARG A 244 -7.29 -6.60 -9.50
C ARG A 244 -5.91 -6.12 -9.95
N LEU A 245 -5.64 -6.19 -11.24
CA LEU A 245 -4.36 -5.82 -11.84
C LEU A 245 -4.59 -4.92 -13.05
N VAL A 246 -3.90 -3.78 -13.07
CA VAL A 246 -3.95 -2.79 -14.15
C VAL A 246 -2.54 -2.49 -14.61
N TYR A 247 -2.27 -2.79 -15.87
CA TYR A 247 -1.04 -2.37 -16.53
C TYR A 247 -1.22 -0.99 -17.16
N HIS A 248 -0.17 -0.16 -17.11
CA HIS A 248 -0.10 1.09 -17.86
C HIS A 248 1.22 1.18 -18.62
N PRO A 249 1.27 1.88 -19.78
CA PRO A 249 2.44 1.90 -20.66
C PRO A 249 3.62 2.75 -20.14
N GLY A 250 3.57 3.13 -18.85
CA GLY A 250 4.49 4.09 -18.23
C GLY A 250 5.58 3.42 -17.39
N GLY A 251 6.56 4.22 -16.97
CA GLY A 251 7.60 3.81 -16.02
C GLY A 251 7.15 3.93 -14.56
N HIS A 252 8.09 4.25 -13.66
CA HIS A 252 7.86 4.30 -12.22
C HIS A 252 7.10 5.56 -11.75
N PHE A 253 5.79 5.62 -11.96
CA PHE A 253 4.95 6.72 -11.47
C PHE A 253 3.51 6.30 -11.20
N LEU A 254 2.77 7.14 -10.47
CA LEU A 254 1.34 6.98 -10.23
C LEU A 254 0.54 7.71 -11.32
N PRO A 255 -0.16 7.01 -12.23
CA PRO A 255 -1.01 7.65 -13.24
C PRO A 255 -2.26 8.27 -12.60
N SER A 256 -2.36 9.60 -12.62
CA SER A 256 -3.34 10.36 -11.84
C SER A 256 -4.42 11.06 -12.67
N SER A 257 -4.29 11.08 -14.00
CA SER A 257 -5.17 11.87 -14.88
C SER A 257 -5.77 11.07 -16.04
N GLN A 258 -5.08 10.05 -16.55
CA GLN A 258 -5.58 9.29 -17.70
C GLN A 258 -6.80 8.46 -17.31
N ARG A 259 -7.90 8.60 -18.07
CA ARG A 259 -9.15 7.89 -17.82
C ARG A 259 -8.97 6.37 -17.69
N GLN A 260 -8.11 5.79 -18.53
CA GLN A 260 -7.79 4.36 -18.52
C GLN A 260 -7.17 3.87 -17.20
N SER A 261 -6.50 4.74 -16.45
CA SER A 261 -5.88 4.42 -15.16
C SER A 261 -6.78 4.80 -13.98
N VAL A 262 -7.52 5.90 -14.10
CA VAL A 262 -8.36 6.41 -13.02
C VAL A 262 -9.71 5.70 -12.93
N ALA A 263 -10.30 5.27 -14.06
CA ALA A 263 -11.59 4.59 -14.05
C ALA A 263 -11.56 3.22 -13.33
N PRO A 264 -10.54 2.35 -13.52
CA PRO A 264 -10.41 1.12 -12.74
C PRO A 264 -10.35 1.37 -11.24
N LEU A 265 -9.59 2.38 -10.80
CA LEU A 265 -9.52 2.77 -9.38
C LEU A 265 -10.90 3.12 -8.82
N ILE A 266 -11.62 4.01 -9.50
CA ILE A 266 -12.95 4.46 -9.06
C ILE A 266 -13.91 3.28 -9.02
N GLY A 267 -13.93 2.44 -10.07
CA GLY A 267 -14.79 1.26 -10.15
C GLY A 267 -14.50 0.27 -9.02
N PHE A 268 -13.22 0.04 -8.74
CA PHE A 268 -12.78 -0.82 -7.65
C PHE A 268 -13.26 -0.32 -6.29
N ILE A 269 -12.99 0.94 -5.95
CA ILE A 269 -13.41 1.51 -4.66
C ILE A 269 -14.93 1.50 -4.53
N LYS A 270 -15.68 1.86 -5.59
CA LYS A 270 -17.15 1.77 -5.57
C LYS A 270 -17.64 0.36 -5.29
N LYS A 271 -17.11 -0.65 -5.98
CA LYS A 271 -17.51 -2.05 -5.79
C LYS A 271 -17.36 -2.49 -4.34
N ILE A 272 -16.25 -2.12 -3.69
CA ILE A 272 -15.99 -2.45 -2.28
C ILE A 272 -16.90 -1.67 -1.34
N MET A 273 -17.07 -0.36 -1.57
CA MET A 273 -17.82 0.51 -0.66
C MET A 273 -19.34 0.36 -0.77
N GLU A 274 -19.85 0.00 -1.94
CA GLU A 274 -21.28 -0.21 -2.20
C GLU A 274 -21.73 -1.65 -1.94
N GLY A 275 -20.79 -2.59 -1.74
CA GLY A 275 -21.07 -3.99 -1.43
C GLY A 275 -21.88 -4.68 -2.53
N VAL A 276 -21.29 -4.86 -3.71
CA VAL A 276 -21.98 -5.61 -4.78
C VAL A 276 -21.99 -7.10 -4.40
N PRO A 277 -23.17 -7.75 -4.29
CA PRO A 277 -23.22 -9.20 -4.10
C PRO A 277 -22.54 -9.85 -5.30
N GLU A 278 -21.64 -10.81 -5.04
CA GLU A 278 -21.16 -11.68 -6.12
C GLU A 278 -22.39 -12.22 -6.85
N LYS A 279 -22.47 -11.98 -8.17
CA LYS A 279 -23.47 -12.66 -8.99
C LYS A 279 -23.28 -14.14 -8.72
N LYS A 280 -24.28 -14.79 -8.10
CA LYS A 280 -24.41 -16.24 -8.19
C LYS A 280 -24.27 -16.57 -9.67
N GLU A 281 -23.31 -17.42 -10.01
CA GLU A 281 -23.27 -18.03 -11.33
C GLU A 281 -24.69 -18.52 -11.63
N GLU A 282 -25.30 -17.96 -12.67
CA GLU A 282 -26.52 -18.54 -13.21
C GLU A 282 -26.11 -19.94 -13.68
N GLU A 283 -26.60 -20.97 -12.99
CA GLU A 283 -26.53 -22.34 -13.48
C GLU A 283 -26.99 -22.32 -14.94
N SER A 284 -26.09 -22.74 -15.82
CA SER A 284 -26.36 -22.90 -17.24
C SER A 284 -27.62 -23.76 -17.40
N VAL A 285 -28.59 -23.24 -18.14
CA VAL A 285 -29.84 -23.96 -18.50
C VAL A 285 -29.55 -25.17 -19.41
N GLU A 286 -28.29 -25.42 -19.76
CA GLU A 286 -27.88 -26.58 -20.57
C GLU A 286 -27.82 -27.90 -19.79
N ASP A 287 -27.89 -27.88 -18.44
CA ASP A 287 -27.92 -29.10 -17.61
C ASP A 287 -29.34 -29.46 -17.11
N MET A 288 -30.39 -28.84 -17.64
CA MET A 288 -31.76 -29.31 -17.41
C MET A 288 -32.08 -30.45 -18.37
N ASP A 289 -31.82 -31.70 -17.94
CA ASP A 289 -32.37 -32.91 -18.53
C ASP A 289 -33.91 -32.77 -18.61
N VAL A 290 -34.41 -32.46 -19.80
CA VAL A 290 -35.84 -32.49 -20.13
C VAL A 290 -36.21 -33.93 -20.49
N PRO A 291 -37.05 -34.61 -19.69
CA PRO A 291 -37.54 -35.93 -20.06
C PRO A 291 -38.58 -35.79 -21.19
N PHE A 292 -38.23 -36.32 -22.36
CA PHE A 292 -39.19 -36.69 -23.40
C PHE A 292 -39.10 -38.19 -23.65
#